data_AF-A0A934S7S1-F1
#
_entry.id   AF-A0A934S7S1-F1
#
_cell.length_a   1.000
_cell.length_b   1.000
_cell.length_c   1.000
_cell.angle_alpha   90.00
_cell.angle_beta   90.00
_cell.angle_gamma   90.00
#
_symmetry.space_group_name_H-M   'P 1'
#
loop_
_entity.id
_entity.type
_entity.pdbx_description
1 polymer ?
#
loop_
_entity_poly.entity_id
_entity_poly.type
_entity_poly.pdbx_seq_one_letter_code
_entity_poly.pdbx_strand_id
1 'polypeptide(L)'
;MKLPLFLAASAVACAADLPNPQLLPTTRAIHEKIAAQADPAAADMKTYTEKAPLASDAAYEMIAIPGGEFVMGSPDSEPGHKPDEGPQHKVKVDPFWMGKLEMTWDLYRPFMENGKSRNKDGTLNRDSDIYSSEAPEIKEGETLDDTITQPTPPYMPMHFEMGQGYSKEYPAVGMTQHAASKFCEWLSAQTGHFYRLPTEAEWEYACRAGTTTTYSFGDDVSKLGDYAWFAENSEFQYQKVGTKKPNAWGLYDMLGNVSELVLDQYEADAYAKMKDGAANPWIPAANRYPTSVRGGNWDADPEMLRCAARLGTSAKLKARDPQLPKSIWFFTDAPWLGFRIVRPLKTPDVEEMHRYWNMGPGPTE
;
A
#
# COMPACT_ATOMS: atom_id res chain seq x y z
N MET A 1 -17.62 -4.98 -26.65
CA MET A 1 -18.09 -4.06 -25.59
C MET A 1 -18.09 -4.87 -24.28
N LYS A 2 -16.98 -4.86 -23.55
CA LYS A 2 -16.85 -5.55 -22.26
C LYS A 2 -17.22 -4.55 -21.16
N LEU A 3 -18.23 -4.89 -20.37
CA LEU A 3 -18.70 -4.08 -19.24
C LEU A 3 -17.66 -4.20 -18.09
N PRO A 4 -17.20 -3.10 -17.46
CA PRO A 4 -16.40 -3.21 -16.24
C PRO A 4 -17.31 -3.66 -15.10
N LEU A 5 -16.90 -4.72 -14.41
CA LEU A 5 -17.62 -5.30 -13.28
C LEU A 5 -17.30 -4.47 -12.03
N PHE A 6 -18.08 -3.42 -11.77
CA PHE A 6 -18.13 -2.83 -10.44
C PHE A 6 -18.88 -3.82 -9.54
N LEU A 7 -18.18 -4.52 -8.65
CA LEU A 7 -18.84 -5.34 -7.63
C LEU A 7 -19.57 -4.42 -6.66
N ALA A 8 -20.88 -4.31 -6.84
CA ALA A 8 -21.77 -4.08 -5.71
C ALA A 8 -21.72 -5.34 -4.82
N ALA A 9 -21.61 -5.14 -3.50
CA ALA A 9 -21.57 -6.23 -2.55
C ALA A 9 -22.74 -7.22 -2.74
N SER A 10 -22.43 -8.51 -2.57
CA SER A 10 -23.33 -9.68 -2.52
C SER A 10 -23.59 -10.45 -3.82
N ALA A 11 -22.60 -11.28 -4.17
CA ALA A 11 -22.83 -12.67 -4.57
C ALA A 11 -21.68 -13.49 -3.95
N VAL A 12 -21.99 -14.55 -3.19
CA VAL A 12 -20.96 -15.45 -2.65
C VAL A 12 -20.31 -16.13 -3.84
N ALA A 13 -19.12 -15.66 -4.21
CA ALA A 13 -18.34 -16.25 -5.28
C ALA A 13 -17.87 -17.64 -4.82
N CYS A 14 -17.80 -18.61 -5.73
CA CYS A 14 -17.26 -19.91 -5.36
C CYS A 14 -15.76 -19.74 -5.09
N ALA A 15 -15.15 -20.52 -4.19
CA ALA A 15 -13.73 -20.39 -3.85
C ALA A 15 -12.79 -20.49 -5.08
N ALA A 16 -13.24 -21.12 -6.17
CA ALA A 16 -12.53 -21.23 -7.45
C ALA A 16 -12.47 -19.92 -8.26
N ASP A 17 -13.31 -18.93 -7.95
CA ASP A 17 -13.35 -17.62 -8.62
C ASP A 17 -12.46 -16.58 -7.92
N LEU A 18 -11.80 -16.95 -6.82
CA LEU A 18 -10.86 -16.10 -6.10
C LEU A 18 -9.51 -16.04 -6.83
N PRO A 19 -8.82 -14.88 -6.83
CA PRO A 19 -7.46 -14.79 -7.37
C PRO A 19 -6.50 -15.58 -6.47
N ASN A 20 -5.65 -16.43 -7.04
CA ASN A 20 -4.72 -17.30 -6.30
C ASN A 20 -5.39 -18.15 -5.19
N PRO A 21 -6.40 -18.98 -5.55
CA PRO A 21 -7.19 -19.73 -4.57
C PRO A 21 -6.35 -20.71 -3.75
N GLN A 22 -5.18 -21.12 -4.25
CA GLN A 22 -4.21 -21.93 -3.52
C GLN A 22 -3.69 -21.27 -2.24
N LEU A 23 -3.74 -19.93 -2.13
CA LEU A 23 -3.32 -19.17 -0.95
C LEU A 23 -4.45 -18.96 0.07
N LEU A 24 -5.69 -19.31 -0.27
CA LEU A 24 -6.86 -19.16 0.60
C LEU A 24 -6.75 -19.88 1.96
N PRO A 25 -6.13 -21.07 2.07
CA PRO A 25 -5.92 -21.71 3.37
C PRO A 25 -5.14 -20.83 4.36
N THR A 26 -4.09 -20.15 3.91
CA THR A 26 -3.34 -19.18 4.74
C THR A 26 -4.22 -18.02 5.17
N THR A 27 -4.97 -17.43 4.24
CA THR A 27 -5.90 -16.33 4.57
C THR A 27 -6.96 -16.76 5.58
N ARG A 28 -7.51 -17.98 5.46
CA ARG A 28 -8.47 -18.53 6.44
C ARG A 28 -7.86 -18.64 7.83
N ALA A 29 -6.66 -19.21 7.94
CA ALA A 29 -5.96 -19.33 9.22
C ALA A 29 -5.67 -17.95 9.86
N ILE A 30 -5.27 -16.95 9.07
CA ILE A 30 -5.06 -15.58 9.55
C ILE A 30 -6.39 -14.95 10.00
N HIS A 31 -7.46 -15.09 9.21
CA HIS A 31 -8.79 -14.58 9.57
C HIS A 31 -9.30 -15.22 10.87
N GLU A 32 -9.14 -16.54 11.07
CA GLU A 32 -9.49 -17.22 12.31
C GLU A 32 -8.71 -16.67 13.52
N LYS A 33 -7.41 -16.41 13.35
CA LYS A 33 -6.58 -15.77 14.38
C LYS A 33 -7.10 -14.37 14.74
N ILE A 34 -7.40 -13.55 13.74
CA ILE A 34 -7.95 -12.19 13.95
C ILE A 34 -9.31 -12.26 14.65
N ALA A 35 -10.20 -13.15 14.20
CA ALA A 35 -11.54 -13.30 14.76
C ALA A 35 -11.54 -13.81 16.23
N ALA A 36 -10.50 -14.53 16.64
CA ALA A 36 -10.33 -15.00 18.01
C ALA A 36 -9.77 -13.93 18.96
N GLN A 37 -9.23 -12.82 18.43
CA GLN A 37 -8.61 -11.76 19.21
C GLN A 37 -9.63 -10.70 19.60
N ALA A 38 -9.68 -10.35 20.89
CA ALA A 38 -10.44 -9.20 21.33
C ALA A 38 -9.78 -7.91 20.82
N ASP A 39 -10.61 -7.00 20.33
CA ASP A 39 -10.16 -5.75 19.73
C ASP A 39 -10.64 -4.52 20.53
N PRO A 40 -9.96 -4.19 21.63
CA PRO A 40 -10.32 -3.02 22.42
C PRO A 40 -10.08 -1.69 21.68
N ALA A 41 -9.18 -1.67 20.68
CA ALA A 41 -8.92 -0.46 19.89
C ALA A 41 -10.14 -0.08 19.03
N ALA A 42 -10.85 -1.07 18.48
CA ALA A 42 -12.06 -0.85 17.70
C ALA A 42 -13.24 -0.28 18.48
N ALA A 43 -13.32 -0.51 19.80
CA ALA A 43 -14.43 0.01 20.59
C ALA A 43 -14.46 1.56 20.61
N ASP A 44 -13.29 2.20 20.60
CA ASP A 44 -13.17 3.64 20.82
C ASP A 44 -12.59 4.43 19.62
N MET A 45 -12.16 3.75 18.54
CA MET A 45 -11.50 4.39 17.37
C MET A 45 -10.39 5.37 17.79
N LYS A 46 -9.51 4.95 18.71
CA LYS A 46 -8.39 5.77 19.20
C LYS A 46 -7.11 5.44 18.44
N THR A 47 -6.28 6.46 18.23
CA THR A 47 -4.89 6.27 17.79
C THR A 47 -4.17 5.33 18.76
N TYR A 48 -3.37 4.41 18.21
CA TYR A 48 -2.61 3.44 19.00
C TYR A 48 -1.24 3.19 18.39
N THR A 49 -0.37 2.54 19.15
CA THR A 49 0.91 2.04 18.66
C THR A 49 0.83 0.52 18.54
N GLU A 50 1.07 0.01 17.35
CA GLU A 50 1.24 -1.42 17.10
C GLU A 50 2.71 -1.81 17.29
N LYS A 51 2.97 -3.05 17.67
CA LYS A 51 4.30 -3.66 17.61
C LYS A 51 4.30 -4.78 16.59
N ALA A 52 5.38 -4.91 15.83
CA ALA A 52 5.62 -6.02 14.93
C ALA A 52 6.61 -7.01 15.57
N PRO A 53 6.14 -8.12 16.19
CA PRO A 53 7.01 -9.04 16.93
C PRO A 53 8.16 -9.61 16.09
N LEU A 54 7.90 -9.92 14.82
CA LEU A 54 8.90 -10.45 13.90
C LEU A 54 9.86 -9.37 13.35
N ALA A 55 9.59 -8.10 13.65
CA ALA A 55 10.49 -6.98 13.38
C ALA A 55 11.17 -6.47 14.66
N SER A 56 11.55 -7.37 15.58
CA SER A 56 12.17 -7.02 16.87
C SER A 56 11.32 -6.04 17.70
N ASP A 57 10.00 -6.24 17.68
CA ASP A 57 9.02 -5.37 18.33
C ASP A 57 9.10 -3.90 17.88
N ALA A 58 9.56 -3.64 16.65
CA ALA A 58 9.50 -2.32 16.05
C ALA A 58 8.06 -1.79 16.13
N ALA A 59 7.96 -0.52 16.52
CA ALA A 59 6.69 0.11 16.86
C ALA A 59 6.25 1.03 15.73
N TYR A 60 4.95 1.04 15.45
CA TYR A 60 4.38 1.91 14.44
C TYR A 60 3.06 2.51 14.89
N GLU A 61 2.93 3.84 14.72
CA GLU A 61 1.76 4.58 15.19
C GLU A 61 0.66 4.59 14.13
N MET A 62 -0.54 4.20 14.52
CA MET A 62 -1.73 4.08 13.68
C MET A 62 -2.73 5.17 14.10
N ILE A 63 -2.84 6.21 13.27
CA ILE A 63 -3.72 7.36 13.49
C ILE A 63 -5.16 6.98 13.19
N ALA A 64 -6.08 7.25 14.12
CA ALA A 64 -7.50 7.08 13.87
C ALA A 64 -8.03 8.13 12.89
N ILE A 65 -8.57 7.67 11.78
CA ILE A 65 -9.16 8.50 10.73
C ILE A 65 -10.68 8.38 10.83
N PRO A 66 -11.41 9.48 11.12
CA PRO A 66 -12.85 9.44 11.16
C PRO A 66 -13.39 9.14 9.77
N GLY A 67 -14.44 8.32 9.67
CA GLY A 67 -15.15 8.16 8.40
C GLY A 67 -15.94 9.42 8.04
N GLY A 68 -16.27 9.58 6.76
CA GLY A 68 -17.02 10.73 6.28
C GLY A 68 -17.22 10.74 4.77
N GLU A 69 -17.69 11.88 4.27
CA GLU A 69 -17.82 12.13 2.84
C GLU A 69 -16.85 13.23 2.42
N PHE A 70 -16.25 13.11 1.24
CA PHE A 70 -15.41 14.15 0.65
C PHE A 70 -15.57 14.18 -0.87
N VAL A 71 -15.05 15.24 -1.48
CA VAL A 71 -14.97 15.38 -2.94
C VAL A 71 -13.59 14.89 -3.38
N MET A 72 -13.57 13.79 -4.12
CA MET A 72 -12.36 13.18 -4.68
C MET A 72 -12.04 13.78 -6.05
N GLY A 73 -10.75 13.98 -6.31
CA GLY A 73 -10.26 14.61 -7.54
C GLY A 73 -10.07 16.13 -7.45
N SER A 74 -9.62 16.73 -8.53
CA SER A 74 -9.33 18.17 -8.64
C SER A 74 -10.25 18.84 -9.67
N PRO A 75 -10.65 20.11 -9.47
CA PRO A 75 -11.36 20.86 -10.48
C PRO A 75 -10.43 21.23 -11.65
N ASP A 76 -10.98 21.36 -12.85
CA ASP A 76 -10.22 21.76 -14.06
C ASP A 76 -9.45 23.08 -13.91
N SER A 77 -9.88 23.94 -12.97
CA SER A 77 -9.25 25.22 -12.67
C SER A 77 -8.07 25.12 -11.69
N GLU A 78 -7.84 23.97 -11.05
CA GLU A 78 -6.71 23.78 -10.13
C GLU A 78 -5.38 23.79 -10.91
N PRO A 79 -4.40 24.65 -10.54
CA PRO A 79 -3.10 24.65 -11.18
C PRO A 79 -2.44 23.26 -11.13
N GLY A 80 -1.97 22.78 -12.28
CA GLY A 80 -1.35 21.46 -12.40
C GLY A 80 -2.33 20.30 -12.53
N HIS A 81 -3.65 20.55 -12.58
CA HIS A 81 -4.69 19.55 -12.83
C HIS A 81 -4.38 18.69 -14.06
N LYS A 82 -4.65 17.39 -13.95
CA LYS A 82 -4.58 16.43 -15.06
C LYS A 82 -5.94 15.79 -15.35
N PRO A 83 -6.22 15.41 -16.60
CA PRO A 83 -7.52 14.86 -16.98
C PRO A 83 -7.97 13.61 -16.20
N ASP A 84 -7.03 12.80 -15.69
CA ASP A 84 -7.29 11.58 -14.92
C ASP A 84 -7.60 11.84 -13.43
N GLU A 85 -7.61 13.12 -13.03
CA GLU A 85 -7.99 13.58 -11.69
C GLU A 85 -9.44 14.08 -11.64
N GLY A 86 -10.16 14.01 -12.76
CA GLY A 86 -11.54 14.45 -12.91
C GLY A 86 -12.43 13.42 -13.61
N PRO A 87 -13.76 13.66 -13.62
CA PRO A 87 -14.44 14.75 -12.91
C PRO A 87 -14.43 14.54 -11.39
N GLN A 88 -14.52 15.64 -10.65
CA GLN A 88 -14.74 15.58 -9.21
C GLN A 88 -16.04 14.87 -8.87
N HIS A 89 -16.01 14.01 -7.86
CA HIS A 89 -17.16 13.22 -7.42
C HIS A 89 -17.12 13.00 -5.92
N LYS A 90 -18.29 12.81 -5.30
CA LYS A 90 -18.40 12.51 -3.88
C LYS A 90 -18.04 11.06 -3.61
N VAL A 91 -17.31 10.84 -2.54
CA VAL A 91 -16.96 9.50 -2.04
C VAL A 91 -17.25 9.45 -0.55
N LYS A 92 -17.78 8.31 -0.09
CA LYS A 92 -17.91 7.98 1.33
C LYS A 92 -16.80 7.03 1.73
N VAL A 93 -16.15 7.32 2.85
CA VAL A 93 -15.07 6.51 3.42
C VAL A 93 -15.47 6.14 4.84
N ASP A 94 -15.47 4.85 5.15
CA ASP A 94 -15.71 4.34 6.50
C ASP A 94 -14.52 4.67 7.42
N PRO A 95 -14.69 4.72 8.75
CA PRO A 95 -13.58 4.92 9.68
C PRO A 95 -12.54 3.81 9.59
N PHE A 96 -11.27 4.20 9.71
CA PHE A 96 -10.11 3.31 9.65
C PHE A 96 -8.94 3.91 10.43
N TRP A 97 -7.88 3.15 10.65
CA TRP A 97 -6.60 3.70 11.07
C TRP A 97 -5.62 3.72 9.92
N MET A 98 -4.81 4.76 9.85
CA MET A 98 -3.72 4.89 8.88
C MET A 98 -2.39 5.02 9.59
N GLY A 99 -1.35 4.42 9.01
CA GLY A 99 0.02 4.64 9.42
C GLY A 99 0.38 6.13 9.46
N LYS A 100 0.91 6.60 10.59
CA LYS A 100 1.32 8.00 10.79
C LYS A 100 2.34 8.47 9.75
N LEU A 101 3.28 7.59 9.44
CA LEU A 101 4.40 7.81 8.54
C LEU A 101 4.24 6.94 7.28
N GLU A 102 5.21 7.01 6.38
CA GLU A 102 5.49 5.93 5.41
C GLU A 102 6.12 4.74 6.14
N MET A 103 5.94 3.53 5.61
CA MET A 103 6.53 2.32 6.18
C MET A 103 8.05 2.44 6.22
N THR A 104 8.67 2.19 7.36
CA THR A 104 10.12 2.35 7.55
C THR A 104 10.88 1.05 7.34
N TRP A 105 12.19 1.16 7.08
CA TRP A 105 13.01 -0.03 6.78
C TRP A 105 13.15 -1.02 7.94
N ASP A 106 13.13 -0.57 9.20
CA ASP A 106 13.20 -1.46 10.37
C ASP A 106 11.98 -2.39 10.47
N LEU A 107 10.81 -1.93 9.99
CA LEU A 107 9.59 -2.73 9.91
C LEU A 107 9.58 -3.63 8.67
N TYR A 108 9.96 -3.11 7.51
CA TYR A 108 9.87 -3.85 6.24
C TYR A 108 11.00 -4.86 6.04
N ARG A 109 12.23 -4.55 6.44
CA ARG A 109 13.39 -5.41 6.19
C ARG A 109 13.24 -6.81 6.80
N PRO A 110 12.72 -7.00 8.02
CA PRO A 110 12.52 -8.34 8.59
C PRO A 110 11.54 -9.21 7.80
N PHE A 111 10.62 -8.63 7.03
CA PHE A 111 9.79 -9.37 6.07
C PHE A 111 10.57 -9.74 4.80
N MET A 112 11.41 -8.83 4.31
CA MET A 112 12.20 -9.00 3.09
C MET A 112 13.41 -9.94 3.25
N GLU A 113 14.08 -9.91 4.40
CA GLU A 113 15.36 -10.58 4.68
C GLU A 113 15.25 -11.47 5.95
N ASN A 114 14.28 -12.38 6.01
CA ASN A 114 14.05 -13.22 7.19
C ASN A 114 14.89 -14.51 7.26
N GLY A 115 15.83 -14.70 6.33
CA GLY A 115 16.70 -15.88 6.28
C GLY A 115 16.03 -17.18 5.80
N LYS A 116 14.76 -17.13 5.35
CA LYS A 116 14.08 -18.27 4.73
C LYS A 116 14.28 -18.24 3.22
N SER A 117 14.70 -19.36 2.64
CA SER A 117 14.80 -19.49 1.18
C SER A 117 13.41 -19.44 0.53
N ARG A 118 13.28 -18.67 -0.55
CA ARG A 118 12.01 -18.48 -1.27
C ARG A 118 12.16 -18.87 -2.75
N ASN A 119 11.09 -19.45 -3.31
CA ASN A 119 10.96 -19.70 -4.75
C ASN A 119 10.67 -18.38 -5.48
N LYS A 120 10.73 -18.39 -6.81
CA LYS A 120 10.55 -17.16 -7.62
C LYS A 120 9.19 -16.49 -7.41
N ASP A 121 8.17 -17.27 -7.08
CA ASP A 121 6.82 -16.81 -6.75
C ASP A 121 6.64 -16.43 -5.26
N GLY A 122 7.71 -16.53 -4.47
CA GLY A 122 7.78 -16.24 -3.03
C GLY A 122 7.25 -17.33 -2.11
N THR A 123 6.85 -18.49 -2.62
CA THR A 123 6.55 -19.66 -1.77
C THR A 123 7.81 -20.13 -1.05
N LEU A 124 7.67 -20.80 0.10
CA LEU A 124 8.82 -21.29 0.86
C LEU A 124 9.55 -22.37 0.06
N ASN A 125 10.86 -22.22 -0.13
CA ASN A 125 11.66 -23.19 -0.86
C ASN A 125 12.03 -24.37 0.06
N ARG A 126 11.49 -25.55 -0.23
CA ARG A 126 11.72 -26.77 0.57
C ARG A 126 12.45 -27.87 -0.19
N ASP A 127 12.36 -27.86 -1.52
CA ASP A 127 12.92 -28.87 -2.41
C ASP A 127 14.22 -28.43 -3.10
N SER A 128 14.66 -27.19 -2.86
CA SER A 128 15.79 -26.52 -3.52
C SER A 128 15.57 -26.23 -5.01
N ASP A 129 14.34 -26.35 -5.53
CA ASP A 129 13.97 -25.93 -6.88
C ASP A 129 13.26 -24.57 -6.83
N ILE A 130 14.01 -23.50 -7.16
CA ILE A 130 13.49 -22.13 -7.12
C ILE A 130 12.37 -21.85 -8.15
N TYR A 131 12.09 -22.77 -9.07
CA TYR A 131 11.07 -22.66 -10.10
C TYR A 131 9.78 -23.42 -9.77
N SER A 132 9.77 -24.25 -8.73
CA SER A 132 8.57 -24.93 -8.28
C SER A 132 7.72 -23.99 -7.41
N SER A 133 6.39 -24.09 -7.51
CA SER A 133 5.49 -23.47 -6.54
C SER A 133 5.23 -24.46 -5.41
N GLU A 134 5.37 -24.00 -4.17
CA GLU A 134 5.12 -24.83 -2.99
C GLU A 134 3.78 -24.47 -2.35
N ALA A 135 3.02 -25.49 -1.95
CA ALA A 135 1.74 -25.27 -1.28
C ALA A 135 1.96 -24.55 0.07
N PRO A 136 1.04 -23.66 0.47
CA PRO A 136 1.14 -22.93 1.73
C PRO A 136 0.68 -23.78 2.92
N GLU A 137 1.30 -24.94 3.07
CA GLU A 137 1.08 -25.89 4.15
C GLU A 137 2.17 -25.72 5.20
N ILE A 138 1.81 -25.83 6.49
CA ILE A 138 2.78 -25.80 7.58
C ILE A 138 3.38 -27.21 7.75
N LYS A 139 4.70 -27.32 7.63
CA LYS A 139 5.45 -28.56 7.94
C LYS A 139 6.14 -28.48 9.30
N GLU A 140 6.74 -29.58 9.74
CA GLU A 140 7.42 -29.67 11.05
C GLU A 140 8.49 -28.57 11.19
N GLY A 141 8.40 -27.77 12.25
CA GLY A 141 9.32 -26.65 12.51
C GLY A 141 8.98 -25.34 11.80
N GLU A 142 7.87 -25.27 11.05
CA GLU A 142 7.38 -24.07 10.39
C GLU A 142 6.19 -23.45 11.15
N THR A 143 5.91 -22.19 10.84
CA THR A 143 4.84 -21.38 11.42
C THR A 143 3.84 -20.93 10.35
N LEU A 144 2.72 -20.32 10.76
CA LEU A 144 1.79 -19.70 9.82
C LEU A 144 2.47 -18.62 8.96
N ASP A 145 3.39 -17.84 9.55
CA ASP A 145 4.12 -16.81 8.80
C ASP A 145 5.00 -17.39 7.67
N ASP A 146 5.45 -18.65 7.80
CA ASP A 146 6.23 -19.32 6.76
C ASP A 146 5.38 -19.64 5.51
N THR A 147 4.04 -19.77 5.65
CA THR A 147 3.12 -20.06 4.55
C THR A 147 2.70 -18.82 3.75
N ILE A 148 3.09 -17.63 4.21
CA ILE A 148 2.88 -16.37 3.51
C ILE A 148 3.96 -16.24 2.44
N THR A 149 3.57 -15.82 1.23
CA THR A 149 4.54 -15.58 0.17
C THR A 149 5.35 -14.33 0.48
N GLN A 150 6.67 -14.41 0.28
CA GLN A 150 7.60 -13.36 0.69
C GLN A 150 8.65 -13.08 -0.38
N PRO A 151 9.28 -11.90 -0.34
CA PRO A 151 10.32 -11.54 -1.28
C PRO A 151 11.46 -12.56 -1.31
N THR A 152 11.91 -12.87 -2.53
CA THR A 152 13.25 -13.44 -2.73
C THR A 152 14.31 -12.45 -2.26
N PRO A 153 15.54 -12.87 -1.92
CA PRO A 153 16.64 -11.94 -1.67
C PRO A 153 16.80 -10.93 -2.81
N PRO A 154 16.96 -9.63 -2.53
CA PRO A 154 17.09 -8.62 -3.58
C PRO A 154 18.45 -8.73 -4.27
N TYR A 155 18.50 -8.41 -5.57
CA TYR A 155 19.73 -8.42 -6.36
C TYR A 155 20.70 -7.28 -5.97
N MET A 156 20.16 -6.16 -5.48
CA MET A 156 20.89 -4.99 -5.03
C MET A 156 20.32 -4.49 -3.70
N PRO A 157 21.05 -3.70 -2.90
CA PRO A 157 20.49 -3.07 -1.71
C PRO A 157 19.29 -2.20 -2.07
N MET A 158 18.13 -2.51 -1.49
CA MET A 158 16.86 -1.86 -1.87
C MET A 158 16.70 -0.46 -1.28
N HIS A 159 17.62 -0.03 -0.42
CA HIS A 159 17.72 1.36 0.02
C HIS A 159 18.44 2.26 -1.03
N PHE A 160 18.90 1.70 -2.15
CA PHE A 160 19.51 2.44 -3.28
C PHE A 160 20.67 3.38 -2.90
N GLU A 161 21.44 3.02 -1.86
CA GLU A 161 22.54 3.84 -1.34
C GLU A 161 22.13 5.24 -0.85
N MET A 162 20.83 5.45 -0.63
CA MET A 162 20.26 6.68 -0.08
C MET A 162 20.00 6.56 1.43
N GLY A 163 19.84 7.70 2.10
CA GLY A 163 19.56 7.78 3.53
C GLY A 163 20.63 7.11 4.40
N GLN A 164 20.18 6.40 5.44
CA GLN A 164 21.06 5.63 6.34
C GLN A 164 20.80 4.13 6.22
N GLY A 165 20.74 3.63 4.98
CA GLY A 165 20.49 2.22 4.70
C GLY A 165 19.13 1.78 5.22
N TYR A 166 19.08 0.63 5.89
CA TYR A 166 17.85 0.04 6.42
C TYR A 166 17.43 0.57 7.81
N SER A 167 17.56 1.88 8.02
CA SER A 167 17.25 2.54 9.30
C SER A 167 15.75 2.79 9.49
N LYS A 168 15.31 2.76 10.75
CA LYS A 168 13.95 3.16 11.17
C LYS A 168 13.57 4.60 10.85
N GLU A 169 14.55 5.45 10.56
CA GLU A 169 14.31 6.86 10.30
C GLU A 169 13.93 7.14 8.85
N TYR A 170 14.04 6.16 7.94
CA TYR A 170 13.88 6.34 6.50
C TYR A 170 12.80 5.42 5.94
N PRO A 171 12.07 5.88 4.88
CA PRO A 171 11.03 5.08 4.27
C PRO A 171 11.61 3.87 3.52
N ALA A 172 10.92 2.75 3.62
CA ALA A 172 11.15 1.58 2.78
C ALA A 172 10.68 1.88 1.35
N VAL A 173 11.54 1.61 0.37
CA VAL A 173 11.28 1.90 -1.05
C VAL A 173 11.61 0.74 -1.99
N GLY A 174 11.14 0.82 -3.23
CA GLY A 174 11.51 -0.10 -4.31
C GLY A 174 10.79 -1.46 -4.26
N MET A 175 9.70 -1.59 -3.50
CA MET A 175 8.82 -2.76 -3.51
C MET A 175 7.70 -2.62 -4.54
N THR A 176 7.16 -3.74 -5.01
CA THR A 176 5.92 -3.75 -5.79
C THR A 176 4.69 -3.67 -4.89
N GLN A 177 3.53 -3.35 -5.48
CA GLN A 177 2.25 -3.45 -4.79
C GLN A 177 2.03 -4.87 -4.23
N HIS A 178 2.39 -5.91 -4.99
CA HIS A 178 2.30 -7.30 -4.53
C HIS A 178 3.13 -7.53 -3.26
N ALA A 179 4.38 -7.07 -3.23
CA ALA A 179 5.25 -7.19 -2.06
C ALA A 179 4.70 -6.41 -0.85
N ALA A 180 4.16 -5.21 -1.07
CA ALA A 180 3.57 -4.39 -0.02
C ALA A 180 2.25 -4.99 0.52
N SER A 181 1.41 -5.57 -0.32
CA SER A 181 0.22 -6.33 0.09
C SER A 181 0.59 -7.57 0.91
N LYS A 182 1.66 -8.27 0.53
CA LYS A 182 2.17 -9.44 1.27
C LYS A 182 2.82 -9.08 2.59
N PHE A 183 3.46 -7.92 2.67
CA PHE A 183 3.88 -7.35 3.94
C PHE A 183 2.69 -7.12 4.86
N CYS A 184 1.56 -6.61 4.34
CA CYS A 184 0.35 -6.41 5.14
C CYS A 184 -0.26 -7.74 5.62
N GLU A 185 -0.27 -8.78 4.78
CA GLU A 185 -0.68 -10.14 5.18
C GLU A 185 0.22 -10.69 6.30
N TRP A 186 1.53 -10.54 6.16
CA TRP A 186 2.53 -10.94 7.16
C TRP A 186 2.42 -10.16 8.48
N LEU A 187 2.17 -8.85 8.42
CA LEU A 187 1.93 -8.06 9.62
C LEU A 187 0.62 -8.49 10.30
N SER A 188 -0.40 -8.85 9.52
CA SER A 188 -1.68 -9.30 10.06
C SER A 188 -1.55 -10.66 10.77
N ALA A 189 -0.79 -11.57 10.18
CA ALA A 189 -0.54 -12.89 10.75
C ALA A 189 0.16 -12.81 12.11
N GLN A 190 1.15 -11.94 12.28
CA GLN A 190 1.90 -11.85 13.55
C GLN A 190 1.15 -11.05 14.64
N THR A 191 0.40 -10.01 14.28
CA THR A 191 -0.27 -9.09 15.24
C THR A 191 -1.69 -9.50 15.62
N GLY A 192 -2.37 -10.27 14.76
CA GLY A 192 -3.79 -10.58 14.94
C GLY A 192 -4.73 -9.41 14.62
N HIS A 193 -4.27 -8.36 13.95
CA HIS A 193 -5.12 -7.31 13.37
C HIS A 193 -5.07 -7.36 11.83
N PHE A 194 -6.16 -7.00 11.16
CA PHE A 194 -6.19 -6.95 9.69
C PHE A 194 -5.57 -5.65 9.14
N TYR A 195 -4.48 -5.77 8.37
CA TYR A 195 -3.82 -4.67 7.66
C TYR A 195 -3.89 -4.84 6.15
N ARG A 196 -3.92 -3.72 5.42
CA ARG A 196 -3.79 -3.65 3.96
C ARG A 196 -3.20 -2.31 3.52
N LEU A 197 -2.90 -2.17 2.23
CA LEU A 197 -2.67 -0.84 1.65
C LEU A 197 -3.97 -0.01 1.68
N PRO A 198 -3.88 1.33 1.77
CA PRO A 198 -5.05 2.19 1.58
C PRO A 198 -5.61 2.01 0.18
N THR A 199 -6.93 2.15 0.02
CA THR A 199 -7.48 2.44 -1.30
C THR A 199 -7.05 3.85 -1.72
N GLU A 200 -7.12 4.12 -3.02
CA GLU A 200 -6.82 5.45 -3.55
C GLU A 200 -7.71 6.54 -2.96
N ALA A 201 -8.97 6.20 -2.68
CA ALA A 201 -9.93 7.10 -2.05
C ALA A 201 -9.59 7.36 -0.57
N GLU A 202 -9.24 6.32 0.19
CA GLU A 202 -8.79 6.47 1.58
C GLU A 202 -7.52 7.32 1.66
N TRP A 203 -6.58 7.13 0.73
CA TRP A 203 -5.35 7.90 0.68
C TRP A 203 -5.64 9.38 0.44
N GLU A 204 -6.45 9.73 -0.56
CA GLU A 204 -6.75 11.14 -0.84
C GLU A 204 -7.55 11.79 0.30
N TYR A 205 -8.52 11.06 0.85
CA TYR A 205 -9.30 11.52 2.00
C TYR A 205 -8.40 11.86 3.20
N ALA A 206 -7.49 10.94 3.54
CA ALA A 206 -6.51 11.11 4.60
C ALA A 206 -5.51 12.25 4.30
N CYS A 207 -5.07 12.37 3.05
CA CYS A 207 -4.17 13.42 2.60
C CYS A 207 -4.80 14.80 2.82
N ARG A 208 -6.05 14.98 2.34
CA ARG A 208 -6.81 16.24 2.46
C ARG A 208 -7.14 16.61 3.90
N ALA A 209 -7.35 15.63 4.78
CA ALA A 209 -7.68 15.83 6.20
C ALA A 209 -8.81 16.86 6.43
N GLY A 210 -9.86 16.80 5.59
CA GLY A 210 -11.03 17.69 5.65
C GLY A 210 -10.93 18.98 4.83
N THR A 211 -9.80 19.26 4.17
CA THR A 211 -9.67 20.39 3.25
C THR A 211 -10.16 20.07 1.84
N THR A 212 -10.49 21.09 1.06
CA THR A 212 -10.82 20.98 -0.37
C THR A 212 -9.79 21.69 -1.26
N THR A 213 -8.63 22.04 -0.68
CA THR A 213 -7.57 22.81 -1.30
C THR A 213 -6.62 21.91 -2.09
N THR A 214 -5.73 22.54 -2.85
CA THR A 214 -4.71 21.85 -3.68
C THR A 214 -3.78 20.96 -2.83
N TYR A 215 -3.32 21.49 -1.70
CA TYR A 215 -2.56 20.77 -0.69
C TYR A 215 -3.35 20.72 0.62
N SER A 216 -2.97 19.82 1.53
CA SER A 216 -3.61 19.65 2.84
C SER A 216 -3.48 20.88 3.76
N PHE A 217 -2.56 21.79 3.45
CA PHE A 217 -2.31 23.03 4.18
C PHE A 217 -2.86 24.29 3.49
N GLY A 218 -3.50 24.17 2.32
CA GLY A 218 -4.01 25.28 1.52
C GLY A 218 -3.48 25.30 0.07
N ASP A 219 -3.68 26.41 -0.62
CA ASP A 219 -3.33 26.57 -2.05
C ASP A 219 -2.01 27.32 -2.29
N ASP A 220 -1.38 27.82 -1.24
CA ASP A 220 -0.15 28.62 -1.31
C ASP A 220 1.10 27.72 -1.39
N VAL A 221 1.54 27.43 -2.62
CA VAL A 221 2.70 26.57 -2.91
C VAL A 221 3.99 27.02 -2.21
N SER A 222 4.13 28.31 -1.87
CA SER A 222 5.34 28.80 -1.16
C SER A 222 5.53 28.16 0.23
N LYS A 223 4.47 27.57 0.79
CA LYS A 223 4.49 26.85 2.07
C LYS A 223 4.82 25.37 1.92
N LEU A 224 4.91 24.83 0.70
CA LEU A 224 5.11 23.40 0.46
C LEU A 224 6.35 22.84 1.18
N GLY A 225 7.44 23.61 1.22
CA GLY A 225 8.67 23.22 1.91
C GLY A 225 8.54 23.00 3.42
N ASP A 226 7.48 23.48 4.07
CA ASP A 226 7.19 23.19 5.47
C ASP A 226 6.58 21.80 5.69
N TYR A 227 5.94 21.25 4.66
CA TYR A 227 5.13 20.02 4.73
C TYR A 227 5.72 18.86 3.92
N ALA A 228 6.62 19.13 2.98
CA ALA A 228 7.11 18.14 2.03
C ALA A 228 8.62 18.18 1.81
N TRP A 229 9.16 17.00 1.52
CA TRP A 229 10.44 16.82 0.85
C TRP A 229 10.20 16.60 -0.64
N PHE A 230 10.76 17.45 -1.50
CA PHE A 230 10.52 17.45 -2.94
C PHE A 230 11.74 17.98 -3.69
N ALA A 231 11.68 18.06 -5.03
CA ALA A 231 12.87 18.30 -5.86
C ALA A 231 13.73 19.50 -5.41
N GLU A 232 13.11 20.58 -4.93
CA GLU A 232 13.83 21.81 -4.54
C GLU A 232 14.56 21.71 -3.18
N ASN A 233 14.16 20.81 -2.29
CA ASN A 233 14.66 20.78 -0.91
C ASN A 233 15.14 19.39 -0.42
N SER A 234 15.06 18.35 -1.25
CA SER A 234 15.36 16.97 -0.85
C SER A 234 16.83 16.58 -0.96
N GLU A 235 17.66 17.41 -1.60
CA GLU A 235 19.06 17.07 -1.94
C GLU A 235 19.17 15.77 -2.77
N PHE A 236 18.21 15.55 -3.68
CA PHE A 236 18.17 14.42 -4.62
C PHE A 236 18.11 13.03 -3.95
N GLN A 237 17.47 12.93 -2.79
CA GLN A 237 17.23 11.67 -2.09
C GLN A 237 15.97 11.73 -1.23
N TYR A 238 15.42 10.57 -0.88
CA TYR A 238 14.41 10.49 0.17
C TYR A 238 15.02 10.86 1.53
N GLN A 239 14.19 11.40 2.42
CA GLN A 239 14.58 12.01 3.66
C GLN A 239 14.01 11.25 4.86
N LYS A 240 14.38 11.71 6.06
CA LYS A 240 13.86 11.12 7.31
C LYS A 240 12.35 11.35 7.40
N VAL A 241 11.62 10.28 7.68
CA VAL A 241 10.17 10.32 7.89
C VAL A 241 9.81 11.21 9.08
N GLY A 242 8.67 11.89 9.01
CA GLY A 242 8.08 12.64 10.11
C GLY A 242 8.81 13.95 10.46
N THR A 243 9.67 14.46 9.58
CA THR A 243 10.50 15.65 9.85
C THR A 243 9.90 16.96 9.35
N LYS A 244 8.88 16.89 8.49
CA LYS A 244 8.07 18.04 8.06
C LYS A 244 6.81 18.18 8.93
N LYS A 245 6.03 19.23 8.71
CA LYS A 245 4.76 19.42 9.43
C LYS A 245 3.73 18.37 8.98
N PRO A 246 2.94 17.80 9.90
CA PRO A 246 1.85 16.92 9.54
C PRO A 246 0.65 17.71 8.99
N ASN A 247 -0.29 17.00 8.37
CA ASN A 247 -1.61 17.54 8.08
C ASN A 247 -2.49 17.66 9.35
N ALA A 248 -3.73 18.15 9.19
CA ALA A 248 -4.65 18.40 10.30
C ALA A 248 -5.02 17.14 11.12
N TRP A 249 -4.78 15.94 10.60
CA TRP A 249 -5.04 14.66 11.30
C TRP A 249 -3.77 14.06 11.91
N GLY A 250 -2.62 14.71 11.79
CA GLY A 250 -1.36 14.21 12.35
C GLY A 250 -0.64 13.19 11.48
N LEU A 251 -1.02 13.06 10.20
CA LEU A 251 -0.30 12.26 9.22
C LEU A 251 0.84 13.08 8.64
N TYR A 252 2.03 12.48 8.58
CA TYR A 252 3.23 13.10 8.02
C TYR A 252 3.51 12.56 6.63
N ASP A 253 4.27 13.34 5.85
CA ASP A 253 4.81 12.95 4.55
C ASP A 253 3.74 12.49 3.55
N MET A 254 2.48 12.92 3.74
CA MET A 254 1.41 12.70 2.75
C MET A 254 1.69 13.45 1.43
N LEU A 255 2.62 14.41 1.46
CA LEU A 255 3.09 15.20 0.33
C LEU A 255 4.61 15.07 0.26
N GLY A 256 5.14 14.55 -0.84
CA GLY A 256 6.57 14.38 -1.06
C GLY A 256 7.17 13.20 -0.31
N ASN A 257 8.47 13.29 -0.01
CA ASN A 257 9.34 12.22 0.47
C ASN A 257 9.35 11.00 -0.47
N VAL A 258 8.47 10.02 -0.29
CA VAL A 258 8.29 8.95 -1.27
C VAL A 258 6.83 8.86 -1.71
N SER A 259 6.63 8.54 -2.98
CA SER A 259 5.29 8.26 -3.47
C SER A 259 4.81 6.94 -2.87
N GLU A 260 3.50 6.79 -2.74
CA GLU A 260 2.93 5.68 -2.00
C GLU A 260 2.05 4.81 -2.88
N LEU A 261 2.33 3.50 -2.86
CA LEU A 261 1.48 2.48 -3.46
C LEU A 261 0.13 2.42 -2.73
N VAL A 262 -0.95 2.41 -3.51
CA VAL A 262 -2.31 2.14 -3.03
C VAL A 262 -2.82 0.82 -3.60
N LEU A 263 -3.96 0.35 -3.08
CA LEU A 263 -4.54 -0.95 -3.41
C LEU A 263 -5.12 -1.03 -4.83
N ASP A 264 -5.37 0.12 -5.45
CA ASP A 264 -6.11 0.24 -6.70
C ASP A 264 -5.28 -0.05 -7.95
N GLN A 265 -5.90 -0.68 -8.95
CA GLN A 265 -5.45 -0.62 -10.35
C GLN A 265 -5.50 0.85 -10.79
N TYR A 266 -4.47 1.31 -11.48
CA TYR A 266 -4.55 2.62 -12.12
C TYR A 266 -5.36 2.51 -13.42
N GLU A 267 -6.47 3.23 -13.50
CA GLU A 267 -7.22 3.47 -14.74
C GLU A 267 -7.38 4.97 -14.94
N ALA A 268 -6.96 5.48 -16.10
CA ALA A 268 -6.98 6.92 -16.40
C ALA A 268 -8.42 7.51 -16.45
N ASP A 269 -9.41 6.68 -16.74
CA ASP A 269 -10.83 7.05 -16.80
C ASP A 269 -11.63 6.52 -15.59
N ALA A 270 -10.95 6.08 -14.52
CA ALA A 270 -11.56 5.56 -13.29
C ALA A 270 -12.62 6.51 -12.72
N TYR A 271 -12.29 7.80 -12.59
CA TYR A 271 -13.16 8.79 -11.95
C TYR A 271 -14.41 9.06 -12.78
N ALA A 272 -14.30 9.07 -14.10
CA ALA A 272 -15.44 9.22 -15.00
C ALA A 272 -16.41 8.03 -14.96
N LYS A 273 -15.91 6.83 -14.64
CA LYS A 273 -16.70 5.61 -14.46
C LYS A 273 -17.29 5.48 -13.06
N MET A 274 -16.75 6.21 -12.08
CA MET A 274 -17.15 6.09 -10.69
C MET A 274 -18.51 6.74 -10.46
N LYS A 275 -19.37 6.06 -9.72
CA LYS A 275 -20.67 6.59 -9.34
C LYS A 275 -20.50 7.67 -8.26
N ASP A 276 -21.14 8.82 -8.46
CA ASP A 276 -21.19 9.86 -7.42
C ASP A 276 -21.80 9.32 -6.11
N GLY A 277 -21.11 9.58 -5.00
CA GLY A 277 -21.46 9.07 -3.67
C GLY A 277 -21.11 7.59 -3.45
N ALA A 278 -20.18 7.02 -4.21
CA ALA A 278 -19.68 5.66 -4.00
C ALA A 278 -19.14 5.49 -2.57
N ALA A 279 -19.47 4.37 -1.92
CA ALA A 279 -18.98 4.04 -0.58
C ALA A 279 -17.79 3.09 -0.69
N ASN A 280 -16.66 3.47 -0.06
CA ASN A 280 -15.39 2.76 -0.04
C ASN A 280 -14.98 2.24 -1.44
N PRO A 281 -14.91 3.11 -2.47
CA PRO A 281 -14.57 2.67 -3.81
C PRO A 281 -13.16 2.07 -3.83
N TRP A 282 -13.04 0.97 -4.54
CA TRP A 282 -11.79 0.26 -4.78
C TRP A 282 -11.86 -0.36 -6.16
N ILE A 283 -10.80 -0.18 -6.95
CA ILE A 283 -10.62 -0.80 -8.27
C ILE A 283 -9.61 -1.95 -8.10
N PRO A 284 -10.04 -3.22 -8.08
CA PRO A 284 -9.14 -4.34 -7.84
C PRO A 284 -7.99 -4.39 -8.84
N ALA A 285 -6.75 -4.44 -8.35
CA ALA A 285 -5.53 -4.54 -9.15
C ALA A 285 -5.35 -5.92 -9.78
N ALA A 286 -6.19 -6.25 -10.78
CA ALA A 286 -6.14 -7.53 -11.46
C ALA A 286 -4.77 -7.78 -12.11
N ASN A 287 -4.13 -6.74 -12.66
CA ASN A 287 -2.79 -6.84 -13.24
C ASN A 287 -1.73 -6.23 -12.33
N ARG A 288 -0.48 -6.71 -12.40
CA ARG A 288 0.63 -6.09 -11.65
C ARG A 288 0.90 -4.64 -12.02
N TYR A 289 0.52 -4.24 -13.25
CA TYR A 289 0.68 -2.89 -13.77
C TYR A 289 -0.51 -2.48 -14.66
N PRO A 290 -0.83 -1.18 -14.72
CA PRO A 290 -0.39 -0.13 -13.80
C PRO A 290 -1.18 -0.23 -12.46
N THR A 291 -0.51 0.06 -11.36
CA THR A 291 -1.12 0.24 -10.03
C THR A 291 -1.06 1.71 -9.64
N SER A 292 -2.07 2.22 -8.93
CA SER A 292 -2.16 3.63 -8.56
C SER A 292 -1.08 3.98 -7.52
N VAL A 293 -0.57 5.20 -7.64
CA VAL A 293 0.47 5.80 -6.79
C VAL A 293 0.08 7.25 -6.47
N ARG A 294 0.32 7.67 -5.24
CA ARG A 294 -0.08 8.99 -4.72
C ARG A 294 1.07 9.71 -4.00
N GLY A 295 0.90 11.01 -3.74
CA GLY A 295 1.75 11.79 -2.82
C GLY A 295 2.90 12.59 -3.43
N GLY A 296 3.35 12.27 -4.64
CA GLY A 296 4.60 12.81 -5.17
C GLY A 296 5.80 12.24 -4.40
N ASN A 297 7.01 12.73 -4.65
CA ASN A 297 8.23 12.20 -4.01
C ASN A 297 9.32 13.27 -3.97
N TRP A 298 10.48 12.89 -3.42
CA TRP A 298 11.64 13.72 -3.25
C TRP A 298 12.22 14.33 -4.54
N ASP A 299 11.93 13.77 -5.72
CA ASP A 299 12.39 14.28 -7.02
C ASP A 299 11.26 14.92 -7.83
N ALA A 300 10.08 15.10 -7.23
CA ALA A 300 8.90 15.55 -7.92
C ALA A 300 8.69 17.07 -7.80
N ASP A 301 8.14 17.66 -8.86
CA ASP A 301 7.70 19.05 -8.89
C ASP A 301 6.42 19.25 -8.05
N PRO A 302 6.15 20.47 -7.54
CA PRO A 302 5.00 20.78 -6.69
C PRO A 302 3.63 20.30 -7.21
N GLU A 303 3.42 20.25 -8.53
CA GLU A 303 2.16 19.80 -9.14
C GLU A 303 1.90 18.31 -8.92
N MET A 304 2.95 17.50 -8.72
CA MET A 304 2.84 16.07 -8.43
C MET A 304 2.59 15.78 -6.94
N LEU A 305 2.76 16.79 -6.08
CA LEU A 305 2.52 16.69 -4.63
C LEU A 305 1.12 17.15 -4.22
N ARG A 306 0.25 17.51 -5.17
CA ARG A 306 -1.14 17.90 -4.86
C ARG A 306 -1.90 16.70 -4.28
N CYS A 307 -2.87 16.94 -3.41
CA CYS A 307 -3.69 15.88 -2.83
C CYS A 307 -4.38 15.03 -3.92
N ALA A 308 -4.78 15.65 -5.04
CA ALA A 308 -5.43 14.98 -6.16
C ALA A 308 -4.45 14.30 -7.14
N ALA A 309 -3.14 14.55 -7.10
CA ALA A 309 -2.20 14.13 -8.16
C ALA A 309 -1.92 12.61 -8.19
N ARG A 310 -2.30 11.94 -9.29
CA ARG A 310 -2.21 10.48 -9.43
C ARG A 310 -1.10 10.09 -10.40
N LEU A 311 -0.56 8.88 -10.22
CA LEU A 311 0.39 8.26 -11.14
C LEU A 311 0.13 6.75 -11.25
N GLY A 312 0.32 6.18 -12.43
CA GLY A 312 0.33 4.72 -12.64
C GLY A 312 1.76 4.15 -12.65
N THR A 313 1.99 3.03 -11.97
CA THR A 313 3.27 2.29 -12.13
C THR A 313 3.41 1.69 -13.53
N SER A 314 4.60 1.23 -13.88
CA SER A 314 4.81 0.51 -15.14
C SER A 314 5.86 -0.60 -15.00
N ALA A 315 5.81 -1.58 -15.89
CA ALA A 315 6.81 -2.64 -15.96
C ALA A 315 8.24 -2.11 -16.20
N LYS A 316 8.39 -0.87 -16.71
CA LYS A 316 9.70 -0.22 -16.90
C LYS A 316 10.42 0.07 -15.59
N LEU A 317 9.70 0.11 -14.45
CA LEU A 317 10.29 0.28 -13.12
C LEU A 317 11.15 -0.92 -12.67
N LYS A 318 11.20 -1.98 -13.49
CA LYS A 318 12.07 -3.16 -13.32
C LYS A 318 13.12 -3.29 -14.42
N ALA A 319 13.36 -2.24 -15.20
CA ALA A 319 14.22 -2.33 -16.39
C ALA A 319 15.60 -2.90 -16.04
N ARG A 320 16.20 -2.45 -14.92
CA ARG A 320 17.52 -2.89 -14.46
C ARG A 320 17.55 -4.25 -13.75
N ASP A 321 16.41 -4.88 -13.47
CA ASP A 321 16.40 -6.21 -12.85
C ASP A 321 17.00 -7.26 -13.81
N PRO A 322 18.15 -7.88 -13.47
CA PRO A 322 18.83 -8.82 -14.37
C PRO A 322 18.21 -10.22 -14.33
N GLN A 323 17.23 -10.48 -13.46
CA GLN A 323 16.65 -11.81 -13.30
C GLN A 323 15.76 -12.21 -14.49
N LEU A 324 15.75 -13.51 -14.78
CA LEU A 324 14.87 -14.15 -15.77
C LEU A 324 14.10 -15.30 -15.08
N PRO A 325 12.77 -15.20 -14.92
CA PRO A 325 11.95 -14.00 -15.11
C PRO A 325 12.33 -12.88 -14.13
N LYS A 326 11.93 -11.64 -14.46
CA LYS A 326 12.10 -10.48 -13.57
C LYS A 326 11.34 -10.72 -12.27
N SER A 327 11.88 -10.23 -11.17
CA SER A 327 11.30 -10.36 -9.85
C SER A 327 9.91 -9.74 -9.80
N ILE A 328 8.98 -10.42 -9.15
CA ILE A 328 7.66 -9.89 -8.86
C ILE A 328 7.66 -8.96 -7.62
N TRP A 329 8.77 -8.92 -6.88
CA TRP A 329 8.89 -8.30 -5.56
C TRP A 329 9.47 -6.88 -5.58
N PHE A 330 10.36 -6.59 -6.54
CA PHE A 330 11.17 -5.36 -6.50
C PHE A 330 11.05 -4.48 -7.74
N PHE A 331 10.94 -3.17 -7.56
CA PHE A 331 11.22 -2.17 -8.58
C PHE A 331 12.66 -1.69 -8.46
N THR A 332 13.52 -2.13 -9.36
CA THR A 332 14.94 -1.72 -9.41
C THR A 332 15.13 -0.28 -9.87
N ASP A 333 14.09 0.39 -10.35
CA ASP A 333 14.13 1.74 -10.93
C ASP A 333 13.13 2.69 -10.25
N ALA A 334 12.72 2.39 -9.00
CA ALA A 334 11.80 3.23 -8.22
C ALA A 334 12.31 3.50 -6.79
N PRO A 335 13.46 4.19 -6.61
CA PRO A 335 13.95 4.61 -5.29
C PRO A 335 13.05 5.65 -4.59
N TRP A 336 12.03 6.14 -5.30
CA TRP A 336 11.08 7.16 -4.88
C TRP A 336 9.72 6.58 -4.50
N LEU A 337 9.54 5.26 -4.55
CA LEU A 337 8.25 4.60 -4.36
C LEU A 337 8.27 3.68 -3.14
N GLY A 338 7.49 4.05 -2.12
CA GLY A 338 7.23 3.28 -0.91
C GLY A 338 5.73 3.01 -0.75
N PHE A 339 5.28 2.92 0.51
CA PHE A 339 3.88 2.73 0.86
C PHE A 339 3.63 3.07 2.34
N ARG A 340 2.35 3.19 2.69
CA ARG A 340 1.87 3.11 4.07
C ARG A 340 0.74 2.10 4.18
N ILE A 341 0.36 1.76 5.41
CA ILE A 341 -0.67 0.75 5.69
C ILE A 341 -1.90 1.37 6.35
N VAL A 342 -3.02 0.69 6.21
CA VAL A 342 -4.26 0.98 6.93
C VAL A 342 -4.79 -0.27 7.61
N ARG A 343 -5.66 -0.03 8.60
CA ARG A 343 -6.50 -1.03 9.25
C ARG A 343 -7.94 -0.52 9.21
N PRO A 344 -8.86 -1.19 8.51
CA PRO A 344 -10.29 -0.87 8.58
C PRO A 344 -10.84 -1.08 10.00
N LEU A 345 -11.82 -0.26 10.43
CA LEU A 345 -12.52 -0.50 11.69
C LEU A 345 -13.23 -1.87 11.70
N LYS A 346 -13.91 -2.19 10.60
CA LYS A 346 -14.57 -3.48 10.43
C LYS A 346 -13.63 -4.44 9.73
N THR A 347 -13.27 -5.54 10.40
CA THR A 347 -12.55 -6.64 9.75
C THR A 347 -13.40 -7.21 8.62
N PRO A 348 -12.88 -7.25 7.38
CA PRO A 348 -13.58 -7.84 6.24
C PRO A 348 -13.81 -9.34 6.41
N ASP A 349 -14.68 -9.93 5.59
CA ASP A 349 -14.75 -11.38 5.54
C ASP A 349 -13.49 -11.99 4.90
N VAL A 350 -13.33 -13.30 5.04
CA VAL A 350 -12.14 -14.01 4.57
C VAL A 350 -11.89 -13.87 3.07
N GLU A 351 -12.94 -13.77 2.25
CA GLU A 351 -12.79 -13.68 0.80
C GLU A 351 -12.39 -12.27 0.38
N GLU A 352 -12.90 -11.25 1.07
CA GLU A 352 -12.52 -9.86 0.87
C GLU A 352 -11.07 -9.63 1.34
N MET A 353 -10.70 -10.12 2.53
CA MET A 353 -9.30 -10.14 3.00
C MET A 353 -8.37 -10.80 1.99
N HIS A 354 -8.79 -11.93 1.43
CA HIS A 354 -8.00 -12.66 0.44
C HIS A 354 -7.73 -11.80 -0.79
N ARG A 355 -8.74 -11.12 -1.33
CA ARG A 355 -8.56 -10.24 -2.49
C ARG A 355 -7.61 -9.09 -2.18
N TYR A 356 -7.73 -8.46 -1.02
CA TYR A 356 -6.84 -7.36 -0.64
C TYR A 356 -5.35 -7.74 -0.65
N TRP A 357 -5.00 -8.99 -0.35
CA TRP A 357 -3.60 -9.46 -0.34
C TRP A 357 -3.16 -10.19 -1.60
N ASN A 358 -4.08 -10.81 -2.33
CA ASN A 358 -3.79 -11.82 -3.34
C ASN A 358 -4.29 -11.50 -4.74
N MET A 359 -4.58 -10.23 -5.06
CA MET A 359 -4.85 -9.84 -6.45
C MET A 359 -3.64 -10.10 -7.36
N GLY A 360 -3.93 -10.44 -8.61
CA GLY A 360 -2.96 -10.61 -9.70
C GLY A 360 -2.00 -11.81 -9.57
N PRO A 361 -1.22 -12.13 -10.61
CA PRO A 361 -1.31 -11.53 -11.93
C PRO A 361 -2.60 -11.97 -12.66
N GLY A 362 -3.20 -11.04 -13.38
CA GLY A 362 -4.45 -11.23 -14.11
C GLY A 362 -4.19 -11.92 -15.45
N PRO A 363 -5.26 -12.22 -16.21
CA PRO A 363 -5.15 -13.01 -17.46
C PRO A 363 -4.43 -12.30 -18.61
N THR A 364 -4.05 -11.03 -18.44
CA THR A 364 -3.30 -10.26 -19.46
C THR A 364 -1.80 -10.19 -19.18
N GLU A 365 -1.31 -10.97 -18.22
CA GLU A 365 0.09 -11.08 -17.84
C GLU A 365 0.69 -12.46 -18.15
#